data_AF-A0A6I1ZC47-F1
#
_entry.id   AF-A0A6I1ZC47-F1
#
_cell.length_a   1.000
_cell.length_b   1.000
_cell.length_c   1.000
_cell.angle_alpha   90.00
_cell.angle_beta   90.00
_cell.angle_gamma   90.00
#
_symmetry.space_group_name_H-M   'P 1'
#
loop_
_entity.id
_entity.type
_entity.pdbx_description
1 polymer ?
#
loop_
_entity_poly.entity_id
_entity_poly.type
_entity_poly.pdbx_seq_one_letter_code
_entity_poly.pdbx_strand_id
1 'polypeptide(L)'
;MNPQNWQKSSYCSEGDSCIHVAATPGAIHLTESTDPTGAVLTTAPAAFDALLTGLKREPSPTGRSAGDDTPLRLRSADTVVTTTRHKWNAFVLGVQAGEFDHFVSLQPAAGRDMSPATVPYDV
;
A
#
# COMPACT_ATOMS: atom_id res chain seq x y z
N MET A 1 23.25 -8.14 5.65
CA MET A 1 22.15 -7.21 5.31
C MET A 1 20.93 -8.08 5.08
N ASN A 2 19.89 -8.04 5.91
CA ASN A 2 18.61 -8.63 5.49
C ASN A 2 18.07 -7.68 4.42
N PRO A 3 18.16 -8.02 3.12
CA PRO A 3 17.56 -7.18 2.12
C PRO A 3 16.05 -7.31 2.36
N GLN A 4 15.42 -6.23 2.78
CA GLN A 4 13.96 -6.13 2.68
C GLN A 4 13.64 -6.52 1.24
N ASN A 5 12.91 -7.63 1.04
CA ASN A 5 12.64 -8.21 -0.28
C ASN A 5 11.67 -7.30 -1.03
N TRP A 6 12.18 -6.15 -1.49
CA TRP A 6 11.42 -5.11 -2.16
C TRP A 6 10.91 -5.66 -3.48
N GLN A 7 9.58 -5.67 -3.62
CA GLN A 7 8.90 -6.04 -4.84
C GLN A 7 8.37 -4.79 -5.53
N LYS A 8 8.60 -4.71 -6.85
CA LYS A 8 7.90 -3.80 -7.75
C LYS A 8 6.86 -4.57 -8.56
N SER A 9 5.94 -3.86 -9.21
CA SER A 9 5.03 -4.51 -10.14
C SER A 9 5.76 -4.97 -11.41
N SER A 10 5.32 -6.09 -12.02
CA SER A 10 5.84 -6.52 -13.33
C SER A 10 5.47 -5.56 -14.47
N TYR A 11 4.44 -4.73 -14.29
CA TYR A 11 4.03 -3.69 -15.21
C TYR A 11 4.92 -2.44 -15.15
N CYS A 12 5.86 -2.38 -14.21
CA CYS A 12 6.83 -1.30 -14.14
C CYS A 12 8.08 -1.63 -14.97
N SER A 13 8.31 -0.87 -16.04
CA SER A 13 9.44 -1.04 -16.96
C SER A 13 10.80 -0.96 -16.24
N GLU A 14 11.85 -1.49 -16.86
CA GLU A 14 13.22 -1.26 -16.38
C GLU A 14 13.63 0.19 -16.62
N GLY A 15 14.30 0.80 -15.63
CA GLY A 15 14.72 2.20 -15.66
C GLY A 15 13.63 3.21 -15.28
N ASP A 16 12.37 2.78 -15.21
CA ASP A 16 11.29 3.58 -14.64
C ASP A 16 11.32 3.51 -13.11
N SER A 17 11.03 4.63 -12.49
CA SER A 17 10.94 4.69 -11.04
C SER A 17 9.62 4.06 -10.58
N CYS A 18 9.69 3.06 -9.71
CA CYS A 18 8.52 2.25 -9.35
C CYS A 18 8.14 2.48 -7.89
N ILE A 19 6.86 2.25 -7.59
CA ILE A 19 6.46 1.97 -6.21
C ILE A 19 7.00 0.58 -5.84
N HIS A 20 7.77 0.53 -4.77
CA HIS A 20 8.34 -0.69 -4.19
C HIS A 20 7.64 -1.00 -2.87
N VAL A 21 7.36 -2.28 -2.66
CA VAL A 21 6.68 -2.80 -1.47
C VAL A 21 7.55 -3.83 -0.79
N ALA A 22 7.69 -3.74 0.53
CA ALA A 22 8.33 -4.76 1.35
C ALA A 22 7.53 -5.02 2.62
N ALA A 23 7.68 -6.21 3.20
CA ALA A 23 7.06 -6.55 4.48
C ALA A 23 8.11 -6.85 5.55
N THR A 24 7.84 -6.33 6.74
CA THR A 24 8.48 -6.77 7.99
C THR A 24 7.42 -7.38 8.92
N PRO A 25 7.81 -8.09 9.99
CA PRO A 25 6.84 -8.59 10.96
C PRO A 25 5.94 -7.46 11.49
N GLY A 26 4.65 -7.50 11.11
CA GLY A 26 3.63 -6.55 11.55
C GLY A 26 3.52 -5.24 10.75
N ALA A 27 4.32 -5.02 9.70
CA ALA A 27 4.28 -3.79 8.91
C ALA A 27 4.54 -4.01 7.42
N ILE A 28 3.94 -3.15 6.59
CA ILE A 28 4.22 -3.00 5.17
C ILE A 28 4.91 -1.67 4.93
N HIS A 29 5.94 -1.68 4.11
CA HIS A 29 6.69 -0.52 3.70
C HIS A 29 6.46 -0.23 2.22
N LEU A 30 6.22 1.03 1.89
CA LEU A 30 6.08 1.52 0.52
C LEU A 30 7.08 2.65 0.29
N THR A 31 7.77 2.62 -0.84
CA THR A 31 8.64 3.72 -1.28
C THR A 31 8.53 3.88 -2.79
N GLU A 32 8.94 5.03 -3.31
CA GLU A 32 9.05 5.30 -4.75
C GLU A 32 10.53 5.60 -5.02
N SER A 33 11.15 4.90 -5.97
CA SER A 33 12.61 4.95 -6.15
C SER A 33 13.14 6.30 -6.63
N THR A 34 12.31 7.18 -7.18
CA THR A 34 12.70 8.58 -7.47
C THR A 34 11.99 9.62 -6.62
N ASP A 35 11.39 9.22 -5.50
CA ASP A 35 10.96 10.21 -4.53
C ASP A 35 12.19 10.98 -4.03
N PRO A 36 12.30 12.30 -4.30
CA PRO A 36 13.47 13.08 -3.89
C PRO A 36 13.63 13.16 -2.37
N THR A 37 12.57 12.87 -1.61
CA THR A 37 12.63 12.82 -0.14
C THR A 37 13.22 11.52 0.38
N GLY A 38 13.30 10.47 -0.47
CA GLY A 38 13.69 9.13 -0.05
C GLY A 38 12.73 8.52 1.00
N ALA A 39 11.48 8.99 1.04
CA ALA A 39 10.52 8.57 2.04
C ALA A 39 10.19 7.06 1.93
N VAL A 40 10.07 6.42 3.08
CA VAL A 40 9.53 5.07 3.23
C VAL A 40 8.28 5.17 4.09
N LEU A 41 7.14 5.07 3.45
CA LEU A 41 5.84 5.00 4.12
C LEU A 41 5.73 3.64 4.81
N THR A 42 5.39 3.66 6.10
CA THR A 42 5.09 2.44 6.85
C THR A 42 3.61 2.40 7.17
N THR A 43 2.97 1.25 6.96
CA THR A 43 1.55 1.04 7.21
C THR A 43 1.31 -0.32 7.85
N ALA A 44 0.18 -0.43 8.56
CA ALA A 44 -0.30 -1.72 9.04
C ALA A 44 -0.70 -2.59 7.83
N PRO A 45 -0.44 -3.90 7.86
CA PRO A 45 -0.83 -4.78 6.77
C PRO A 45 -2.36 -4.82 6.52
N ALA A 46 -3.19 -4.64 7.54
CA ALA A 46 -4.66 -4.50 7.36
C ALA A 46 -5.05 -3.25 6.56
N ALA A 47 -4.34 -2.14 6.74
CA ALA A 47 -4.55 -0.93 5.95
C ALA A 47 -4.04 -1.11 4.51
N PHE A 48 -2.98 -1.90 4.31
CA PHE A 48 -2.53 -2.29 2.98
C PHE A 48 -3.54 -3.20 2.27
N ASP A 49 -4.11 -4.20 2.97
CA ASP A 49 -5.18 -5.05 2.42
C ASP A 49 -6.42 -4.25 1.99
N ALA A 50 -6.82 -3.26 2.81
CA ALA A 50 -7.90 -2.36 2.46
C ALA A 50 -7.60 -1.55 1.18
N LEU A 51 -6.35 -1.09 1.01
CA LEU A 51 -5.90 -0.44 -0.22
C LEU A 51 -5.98 -1.40 -1.42
N LEU A 52 -5.42 -2.60 -1.31
CA LEU A 52 -5.45 -3.59 -2.39
C LEU A 52 -6.89 -3.90 -2.83
N THR A 53 -7.78 -4.13 -1.86
CA THR A 53 -9.20 -4.39 -2.09
C THR A 53 -9.89 -3.21 -2.78
N GLY A 54 -9.60 -1.98 -2.37
CA GLY A 54 -10.13 -0.77 -2.99
C GLY A 54 -9.70 -0.66 -4.46
N LEU A 55 -8.40 -0.80 -4.75
CA LEU A 55 -7.86 -0.67 -6.11
C LEU A 55 -8.34 -1.77 -7.07
N LYS A 56 -8.60 -2.98 -6.55
CA LYS A 56 -9.20 -4.06 -7.34
C LYS A 56 -10.63 -3.74 -7.79
N ARG A 57 -11.39 -2.98 -7.00
CA ARG A 57 -12.78 -2.59 -7.31
C ARG A 57 -12.85 -1.30 -8.13
N GLU A 58 -12.03 -0.32 -7.78
CA GLU A 58 -12.02 1.02 -8.35
C GLU A 58 -10.57 1.42 -8.71
N PRO A 59 -10.06 0.99 -9.87
CA PRO A 59 -8.66 1.20 -10.25
C PRO A 59 -8.34 2.63 -10.67
N SER A 60 -9.36 3.43 -10.99
CA SER A 60 -9.22 4.84 -11.37
C SER A 60 -9.93 5.73 -10.35
N PRO A 61 -9.31 6.82 -9.87
CA PRO A 61 -10.02 7.82 -9.09
C PRO A 61 -11.00 8.54 -10.02
N THR A 62 -12.24 8.04 -10.06
CA THR A 62 -13.36 8.62 -10.79
C THR A 62 -13.60 10.02 -10.25
N GLY A 63 -13.09 11.06 -10.92
CA GLY A 63 -13.63 12.41 -10.74
C GLY A 63 -12.68 13.60 -10.59
N ARG A 64 -11.35 13.45 -10.62
CA ARG A 64 -10.47 14.63 -10.77
C ARG A 64 -9.34 14.34 -11.76
N SER A 65 -9.48 14.90 -12.95
CA SER A 65 -8.37 15.15 -13.89
C SER A 65 -7.38 16.11 -13.26
N ALA A 66 -6.62 15.63 -12.28
CA ALA A 66 -5.26 16.13 -12.08
C ALA A 66 -4.54 15.85 -13.40
N GLY A 67 -4.00 16.88 -14.05
CA GLY A 67 -3.28 16.72 -15.31
C GLY A 67 -2.18 15.67 -15.18
N ASP A 68 -1.74 15.09 -16.29
CA ASP A 68 -0.82 13.94 -16.28
C ASP A 68 0.49 14.21 -15.48
N ASP A 69 0.89 15.47 -15.35
CA ASP A 69 2.06 15.92 -14.60
C ASP A 69 1.84 16.19 -13.10
N THR A 70 0.60 16.10 -12.60
CA THR A 70 0.35 16.33 -11.17
C THR A 70 0.83 15.13 -10.36
N PRO A 71 1.78 15.32 -9.41
CA PRO A 71 2.26 14.23 -8.60
C PRO A 71 1.15 13.68 -7.69
N LEU A 72 1.04 12.35 -7.66
CA LEU A 72 0.19 11.62 -6.73
C LEU A 72 0.94 11.45 -5.40
N ARG A 73 0.19 11.47 -4.30
CA ARG A 73 0.76 11.36 -2.95
C ARG A 73 0.15 10.16 -2.22
N LEU A 74 1.00 9.21 -1.88
CA LEU A 74 0.69 8.14 -0.94
C LEU A 74 1.02 8.66 0.45
N ARG A 75 0.07 8.54 1.39
CA ARG A 75 0.23 9.11 2.74
C ARG A 75 -0.18 8.12 3.81
N SER A 76 0.57 8.10 4.89
CA SER A 76 0.26 7.39 6.13
C SER A 76 0.68 8.28 7.28
N ALA A 77 -0.24 8.58 8.21
CA ALA A 77 -0.07 9.47 9.37
C ALA A 77 0.63 10.81 9.05
N ASP A 78 1.95 10.81 9.00
CA ASP A 78 2.88 11.93 8.82
C ASP A 78 3.81 11.78 7.61
N THR A 79 3.88 10.60 6.99
CA THR A 79 4.79 10.30 5.88
C THR A 79 4.08 10.41 4.55
N VAL A 80 4.71 11.08 3.59
CA VAL A 80 4.21 11.21 2.21
C VAL A 80 5.26 10.67 1.25
N VAL A 81 4.85 9.69 0.44
CA VAL A 81 5.61 9.23 -0.73
C VAL A 81 4.98 9.84 -1.97
N THR A 82 5.82 10.47 -2.79
CA THR A 82 5.40 11.12 -4.04
C THR A 82 5.61 10.17 -5.21
N THR A 83 4.60 10.06 -6.08
CA THR A 83 4.64 9.22 -7.29
C THR A 83 3.98 9.93 -8.46
N THR A 84 4.08 9.38 -9.66
CA THR A 84 3.39 9.93 -10.85
C THR A 84 2.18 9.07 -11.21
N ARG A 85 1.30 9.60 -12.08
CA ARG A 85 0.15 8.84 -12.57
C ARG A 85 0.55 7.57 -13.32
N HIS A 86 1.58 7.64 -14.15
CA HIS A 86 2.09 6.48 -14.88
C HIS A 86 2.55 5.36 -13.93
N LYS A 87 3.35 5.72 -12.92
CA LYS A 87 3.88 4.78 -11.92
C LYS A 87 2.79 4.20 -11.04
N TRP A 88 1.82 5.02 -10.65
CA TRP A 88 0.63 4.57 -9.94
C TRP A 88 -0.17 3.56 -10.76
N ASN A 89 -0.39 3.83 -12.05
CA ASN A 89 -1.12 2.90 -12.92
C ASN A 89 -0.42 1.55 -13.02
N ALA A 90 0.91 1.52 -13.13
CA ALA A 90 1.67 0.27 -13.10
C ALA A 90 1.48 -0.49 -11.78
N PHE A 91 1.52 0.21 -10.64
CA PHE A 91 1.22 -0.39 -9.34
C PHE A 91 -0.21 -0.95 -9.28
N VAL A 92 -1.22 -0.19 -9.73
CA VAL A 92 -2.62 -0.64 -9.79
C VAL A 92 -2.78 -1.89 -10.65
N LEU A 93 -2.12 -1.96 -11.81
CA LEU A 93 -2.14 -3.15 -12.66
C LEU A 93 -1.55 -4.37 -11.93
N GLY A 94 -0.43 -4.21 -11.22
CA GLY A 94 0.13 -5.27 -10.38
C GLY A 94 -0.79 -5.71 -9.25
N VAL A 95 -1.48 -4.76 -8.61
CA VAL A 95 -2.51 -5.05 -7.59
C VAL A 95 -3.67 -5.85 -8.18
N GLN A 96 -4.14 -5.49 -9.37
CA GLN A 96 -5.21 -6.22 -10.08
C GLN A 96 -4.77 -7.63 -10.51
N ALA A 97 -3.51 -7.80 -10.89
CA ALA A 97 -2.90 -9.09 -11.20
C ALA A 97 -2.62 -9.95 -9.95
N GLY A 98 -2.85 -9.44 -8.74
CA GLY A 98 -2.65 -10.17 -7.49
C GLY A 98 -1.19 -10.27 -7.04
N GLU A 99 -0.28 -9.49 -7.64
CA GLU A 99 1.16 -9.58 -7.36
C GLU A 99 1.49 -9.30 -5.89
N PHE A 100 0.68 -8.48 -5.23
CA PHE A 100 0.91 -8.01 -3.86
C PHE A 100 0.08 -8.74 -2.79
N ASP A 101 -0.76 -9.71 -3.16
CA ASP A 101 -1.69 -10.37 -2.21
C ASP A 101 -0.97 -11.20 -1.14
N HIS A 102 0.22 -11.70 -1.47
CA HIS A 102 1.04 -12.48 -0.55
C HIS A 102 1.59 -11.65 0.64
N PHE A 103 1.57 -10.32 0.55
CA PHE A 103 1.98 -9.45 1.66
C PHE A 103 0.96 -9.41 2.80
N VAL A 104 -0.29 -9.81 2.54
CA VAL A 104 -1.40 -9.75 3.51
C VAL A 104 -1.99 -11.14 3.81
N SER A 105 -1.63 -12.17 3.03
CA SER A 105 -2.17 -13.52 3.15
C SER A 105 -1.74 -14.29 4.41
N LEU A 106 -0.75 -13.80 5.17
CA LEU A 106 -0.19 -14.47 6.35
C LEU A 106 -0.49 -13.78 7.68
N GLN A 107 -1.38 -12.80 7.71
CA GLN A 107 -1.74 -12.19 8.97
C GLN A 107 -2.72 -13.08 9.75
N PRO A 108 -2.41 -13.47 11.01
CA PRO A 108 -3.48 -13.76 11.94
C PRO A 108 -4.34 -12.51 12.01
N ALA A 109 -5.67 -12.67 11.98
CA ALA A 109 -6.64 -11.59 12.02
C ALA A 109 -6.46 -10.74 13.29
N ALA A 110 -5.49 -9.84 13.29
CA ALA A 110 -5.25 -8.91 14.36
C ALA A 110 -6.34 -7.84 14.28
N GLY A 111 -7.35 -7.98 15.14
CA GLY A 111 -8.23 -6.86 15.50
C GLY A 111 -9.40 -6.60 14.57
N ARG A 112 -10.21 -7.62 14.25
CA ARG A 112 -11.65 -7.34 14.26
C ARG A 112 -12.03 -7.16 15.72
N ASP A 113 -12.38 -5.94 16.08
CA ASP A 113 -13.01 -5.57 17.34
C ASP A 113 -14.09 -6.61 17.71
N MET A 114 -13.71 -7.57 18.54
CA MET A 114 -14.63 -8.25 19.44
C MET A 114 -14.50 -7.50 20.75
N SER A 115 -15.20 -6.38 20.87
CA SER A 115 -15.60 -5.92 22.20
C SER A 115 -16.46 -7.01 22.83
N PRO A 116 -16.05 -7.70 23.92
CA PRO A 116 -17.03 -8.36 24.76
C PRO A 116 -17.81 -7.23 25.46
N ALA A 117 -19.09 -7.09 25.14
CA ALA A 117 -19.99 -6.29 25.95
C ALA A 117 -19.82 -6.74 27.41
N THR A 118 -19.40 -5.81 28.26
CA THR A 118 -19.26 -5.98 29.69
C THR A 118 -20.52 -6.64 30.25
N VAL A 119 -20.36 -7.82 30.85
CA VAL A 119 -21.34 -8.38 31.77
C VAL A 119 -21.29 -7.58 33.08
N PRO A 120 -22.38 -6.97 33.55
CA PRO A 120 -22.51 -6.68 34.97
C PRO A 120 -22.99 -7.96 35.66
N TYR A 121 -22.12 -8.55 36.47
CA TYR A 121 -22.58 -9.35 37.61
C TYR A 121 -22.92 -8.33 38.70
N ASP A 122 -24.19 -8.25 39.06
CA ASP A 122 -24.63 -7.56 40.29
C ASP A 122 -25.27 -8.63 41.20
N VAL A 123 -24.90 -8.55 42.49
CA VAL A 123 -25.13 -9.54 43.55
C VAL A 123 -26.49 -9.40 44.22
#